data_AF-A0A914R1F2-F1
#
_entry.id   AF-A0A914R1F2-F1
#
_cell.length_a   1.000
_cell.length_b   1.000
_cell.length_c   1.000
_cell.angle_alpha   90.00
_cell.angle_beta   90.00
_cell.angle_gamma   90.00
#
_symmetry.space_group_name_H-M   'P 1'
#
loop_
_entity.id
_entity.type
_entity.pdbx_description
1 polymer ?
#
loop_
_entity_poly.entity_id
_entity_poly.type
_entity_poly.pdbx_seq_one_letter_code
_entity_poly.pdbx_strand_id
1 'polypeptide(L)'
;MIASGGLLFGDKYIQIATYLPSTKVYGFGENVHQTLKHNFTEYRTWGMFARDEPPDSSHVVTKNLYGVHPFYIALEPDANAHGVFIWNSNPQVNQ
;
A
#
# COMPACT_ATOMS: atom_id res chain seq x y z
N MET A 1 24.35 -4.91 -2.57
CA MET A 1 23.95 -4.85 -1.16
C MET A 1 22.60 -4.17 -1.10
N ILE A 2 21.54 -4.86 -0.67
CA ILE A 2 20.20 -4.28 -0.52
C ILE A 2 20.12 -3.83 0.94
N ALA A 3 19.98 -2.52 1.17
CA ALA A 3 19.82 -1.99 2.51
C ALA A 3 18.50 -2.50 3.11
N SER A 4 18.60 -3.24 4.21
CA SER A 4 17.49 -3.56 5.10
C SER A 4 16.77 -2.26 5.46
N GLY A 5 15.51 -2.14 5.07
CA GLY A 5 14.71 -0.93 5.27
C GLY A 5 14.66 -0.55 6.75
N GLY A 6 15.32 0.55 7.09
CA GLY A 6 15.34 1.12 8.44
C GLY A 6 14.22 2.12 8.67
N LEU A 7 14.04 2.51 9.93
CA LEU A 7 13.21 3.65 10.32
C LEU A 7 13.93 4.95 9.95
N LEU A 8 13.32 5.76 9.09
CA LEU A 8 13.70 7.17 8.91
C LEU A 8 12.61 8.03 9.56
N PHE A 9 13.03 8.99 10.38
CA PHE A 9 12.10 9.86 11.10
C PHE A 9 12.60 11.31 11.06
N GLY A 10 11.89 12.14 10.31
CA GLY A 10 12.09 13.59 10.25
C GLY A 10 10.76 14.31 10.26
N ASP A 11 10.80 15.63 10.44
CA ASP A 11 9.62 16.49 10.64
C ASP A 11 8.50 16.26 9.60
N LYS A 12 8.87 16.04 8.33
CA LYS A 12 7.94 15.87 7.21
C LYS A 12 8.17 14.59 6.42
N TYR A 13 8.90 13.64 6.98
CA TYR A 13 9.21 12.38 6.32
C TYR A 13 9.40 11.26 7.32
N ILE A 14 8.54 10.25 7.23
CA ILE A 14 8.62 9.03 8.02
C ILE A 14 8.65 7.86 7.04
N GLN A 15 9.65 6.98 7.17
CA GLN A 15 9.73 5.73 6.43
C GLN A 15 9.82 4.58 7.42
N ILE A 16 9.01 3.55 7.21
CA ILE A 16 9.10 2.26 7.88
C ILE A 16 8.91 1.18 6.81
N ALA A 17 9.66 0.09 6.94
CA ALA A 17 9.54 -1.08 6.08
C ALA A 17 9.30 -2.32 6.95
N THR A 18 8.56 -3.28 6.41
CA THR A 18 8.32 -4.56 7.07
C THR A 18 8.45 -5.69 6.07
N TYR A 19 8.83 -6.87 6.55
CA TYR A 19 8.74 -8.10 5.76
C TYR A 19 7.33 -8.67 5.90
N LEU A 20 6.72 -9.01 4.77
CA LEU A 20 5.44 -9.69 4.75
C LEU A 20 5.65 -11.21 4.85
N PRO A 21 4.84 -11.93 5.65
CA PRO A 21 4.94 -13.38 5.77
C PRO A 21 4.42 -14.13 4.53
N SER A 22 3.70 -13.44 3.63
CA SER A 22 3.23 -14.01 2.37
C SER A 22 3.03 -12.90 1.31
N THR A 23 2.86 -13.31 0.05
CA THR A 23 2.49 -12.42 -1.07
C THR A 23 0.99 -12.22 -1.25
N LYS A 24 0.17 -12.79 -0.35
CA LYS A 24 -1.30 -12.72 -0.41
C LYS A 24 -1.80 -11.53 0.41
N VAL A 25 -1.59 -10.32 -0.13
CA VAL A 25 -1.99 -9.05 0.49
C VAL A 25 -3.13 -8.39 -0.26
N TYR A 26 -4.04 -7.79 0.50
CA TYR A 26 -5.30 -7.19 0.06
C TYR A 26 -5.55 -5.88 0.81
N GLY A 27 -6.27 -4.94 0.20
CA GLY A 27 -6.56 -3.62 0.79
C GLY A 27 -5.75 -2.51 0.16
N PHE A 28 -5.41 -1.49 0.94
CA PHE A 28 -4.97 -0.16 0.50
C PHE A 28 -5.97 0.53 -0.44
N GLY A 29 -5.99 1.87 -0.41
CA GLY A 29 -6.84 2.63 -1.31
C GLY A 29 -7.00 4.09 -0.88
N GLU A 30 -7.75 4.90 -1.62
CA GLU A 30 -8.48 4.51 -2.84
C GLU A 30 -7.62 4.67 -4.11
N ASN A 31 -7.46 3.58 -4.85
CA ASN A 31 -6.77 3.50 -6.14
C ASN A 31 -7.47 2.41 -6.99
N VAL A 32 -7.23 2.39 -8.31
CA VAL A 32 -7.72 1.30 -9.17
C VAL A 32 -6.75 0.12 -9.14
N HIS A 33 -7.15 -0.97 -8.48
CA HIS A 33 -6.41 -2.24 -8.52
C HIS A 33 -7.03 -3.18 -9.56
N GLN A 34 -6.21 -3.70 -10.48
CA GLN A 34 -6.65 -4.64 -11.53
C GLN A 34 -7.05 -6.01 -10.96
N THR A 35 -6.51 -6.37 -9.80
CA THR A 35 -6.82 -7.58 -9.07
C THR A 35 -6.97 -7.26 -7.60
N LEU A 36 -7.80 -8.01 -6.88
CA LEU A 36 -7.96 -7.84 -5.45
C LEU A 36 -6.66 -8.12 -4.69
N LYS A 37 -5.93 -9.18 -5.08
CA LYS A 37 -4.60 -9.50 -4.56
C LYS A 37 -3.56 -8.58 -5.19
N HIS A 38 -2.70 -7.99 -4.38
CA HIS A 38 -1.58 -7.16 -4.83
C HIS A 38 -0.52 -7.96 -5.60
N ASN A 39 0.14 -7.32 -6.57
CA ASN A 39 1.27 -7.88 -7.31
C ASN A 39 2.60 -7.29 -6.81
N PHE A 40 3.41 -8.11 -6.14
CA PHE A 40 4.72 -7.72 -5.62
C PHE A 40 5.89 -7.92 -6.60
N THR A 41 5.68 -8.50 -7.80
CA THR A 41 6.78 -8.70 -8.76
C THR A 41 7.16 -7.43 -9.53
N GLU A 42 6.28 -6.43 -9.52
CA GLU A 42 6.42 -5.21 -10.33
C GLU A 42 6.83 -3.96 -9.54
N TYR A 43 7.12 -4.10 -8.23
CA TYR A 43 7.61 -3.01 -7.35
C TYR A 43 6.85 -1.69 -7.50
N ARG A 44 5.51 -1.75 -7.45
CA ARG A 44 4.63 -0.60 -7.68
C ARG A 44 4.50 0.25 -6.43
N THR A 45 4.31 1.55 -6.63
CA THR A 45 4.02 2.50 -5.55
C THR A 45 2.64 3.10 -5.75
N TRP A 46 1.81 3.09 -4.71
CA TRP A 46 0.46 3.63 -4.72
C TRP A 46 0.37 4.88 -3.87
N GLY A 47 -0.01 6.00 -4.51
CA GLY A 47 -0.23 7.26 -3.81
C GLY A 47 -1.53 7.24 -3.01
N MET A 48 -1.49 7.79 -1.80
CA MET A 48 -2.64 7.92 -0.91
C MET A 48 -2.76 9.37 -0.44
N PHE A 49 -3.65 10.11 -1.07
CA PHE A 49 -4.07 11.46 -0.69
C PHE A 49 -5.40 11.76 -1.37
N ALA A 50 -6.41 12.22 -0.64
CA ALA A 50 -7.74 12.43 -1.20
C ALA A 50 -7.69 13.41 -2.37
N ARG A 51 -8.20 13.00 -3.54
CA ARG A 51 -8.19 13.77 -4.77
C ARG A 51 -9.43 13.48 -5.60
N ASP A 52 -10.04 14.53 -6.12
CA ASP A 52 -11.07 14.41 -7.16
C ASP A 52 -10.43 13.93 -8.47
N GLU A 53 -10.50 12.62 -8.70
CA GLU A 53 -10.00 11.95 -9.90
C GLU A 53 -10.91 10.74 -10.18
N PRO A 54 -11.43 10.61 -11.41
CA PRO A 54 -12.23 9.44 -11.77
C PRO A 54 -11.34 8.19 -11.84
N PRO A 55 -11.86 7.01 -11.45
CA PRO A 55 -11.14 5.76 -11.61
C PRO A 55 -10.96 5.42 -13.10
N ASP A 56 -9.75 4.99 -13.46
CA ASP A 56 -9.42 4.46 -14.79
C ASP A 56 -8.89 3.02 -14.65
N SER A 57 -9.66 2.06 -15.15
CA SER A 57 -9.29 0.64 -15.16
C SER A 57 -8.80 0.15 -16.53
N SER A 58 -8.69 1.02 -17.53
CA SER A 58 -8.29 0.63 -18.89
C SER A 58 -6.84 0.16 -18.98
N HIS A 59 -6.00 0.58 -18.04
CA HIS A 59 -4.61 0.15 -17.88
C HIS A 59 -4.20 0.25 -16.40
N VAL A 60 -2.99 -0.19 -16.06
CA VAL A 60 -2.46 -0.07 -14.70
C VAL A 60 -2.07 1.38 -14.44
N VAL A 61 -2.82 2.05 -13.57
CA VAL A 61 -2.58 3.43 -13.16
C VAL A 61 -2.59 3.50 -11.63
N THR A 62 -1.55 4.06 -11.02
CA THR A 62 -1.40 4.13 -9.56
C THR A 62 -1.84 5.47 -8.95
N LYS A 63 -2.78 6.15 -9.61
CA LYS A 63 -3.33 7.45 -9.17
C LYS A 63 -4.11 7.30 -7.87
N ASN A 64 -3.89 8.24 -6.95
CA ASN A 64 -4.75 8.46 -5.79
C ASN A 64 -6.13 8.99 -6.23
N LEU A 65 -7.18 8.49 -5.58
CA LEU A 65 -8.57 8.85 -5.83
C LEU A 65 -9.19 9.54 -4.59
N TYR A 66 -10.49 9.37 -4.38
CA TYR A 66 -11.26 10.15 -3.43
C TYR A 66 -10.93 9.83 -1.96
N GLY A 67 -10.80 8.55 -1.62
CA GLY A 67 -10.56 8.07 -0.26
C GLY A 67 -9.08 7.81 0.08
N VAL A 68 -8.80 7.70 1.39
CA VAL A 68 -7.51 7.27 1.93
C VAL A 68 -7.76 6.20 3.00
N HIS A 69 -7.37 4.97 2.69
CA HIS A 69 -7.55 3.76 3.49
C HIS A 69 -6.21 3.04 3.67
N PRO A 70 -5.35 3.50 4.59
CA PRO A 70 -4.03 2.92 4.84
C PRO A 70 -4.16 1.66 5.72
N PHE A 71 -4.86 0.67 5.20
CA PHE A 71 -5.14 -0.61 5.84
C PHE A 71 -4.96 -1.75 4.85
N TYR A 72 -4.29 -2.81 5.27
CA TYR A 72 -4.21 -4.05 4.49
C TYR A 72 -4.45 -5.28 5.36
N ILE A 73 -4.81 -6.39 4.70
CA ILE A 73 -4.89 -7.73 5.27
C ILE A 73 -3.91 -8.62 4.52
N ALA A 74 -3.20 -9.47 5.25
CA ALA A 74 -2.35 -10.52 4.68
C ALA A 74 -2.84 -11.90 5.11
N LEU A 75 -2.94 -12.82 4.15
CA LEU A 75 -3.26 -14.23 4.40
C LEU A 75 -1.98 -15.05 4.48
N GLU A 76 -1.76 -15.74 5.60
CA GLU A 76 -0.55 -16.49 5.88
C GLU A 76 -0.60 -17.92 5.30
N PRO A 77 0.55 -18.63 5.20
CA PRO A 77 0.60 -19.98 4.64
C PRO A 77 -0.27 -21.02 5.37
N ASP A 78 -0.52 -20.81 6.67
CA ASP A 78 -1.33 -21.67 7.54
C ASP A 78 -2.83 -21.30 7.53
N ALA A 79 -3.24 -20.41 6.61
CA ALA A 79 -4.59 -19.86 6.48
C ALA A 79 -5.05 -18.93 7.61
N ASN A 80 -4.18 -18.56 8.56
CA ASN A 80 -4.44 -17.42 9.43
C ASN A 80 -4.33 -16.10 8.66
N ALA A 81 -4.92 -15.04 9.20
CA ALA A 81 -4.85 -13.71 8.62
C ALA A 81 -4.61 -12.65 9.69
N HIS A 82 -3.87 -11.61 9.33
CA HIS A 82 -3.71 -10.40 10.14
C HIS A 82 -3.97 -9.16 9.31
N GLY A 83 -4.33 -8.06 9.99
CA GLY A 83 -4.49 -6.75 9.38
C GLY A 83 -3.57 -5.73 10.01
N VAL A 84 -3.08 -4.79 9.20
CA VAL A 84 -2.27 -3.66 9.67
C VAL A 84 -2.95 -2.37 9.24
N PHE A 85 -3.22 -1.50 10.21
CA PHE A 85 -3.75 -0.16 10.01
C PHE A 85 -2.71 0.88 10.39
N ILE A 86 -2.47 1.84 9.50
CA ILE A 86 -1.60 2.98 9.78
C ILE A 86 -2.51 4.19 10.03
N TRP A 87 -2.63 4.60 11.29
CA TRP A 87 -3.41 5.78 11.63
C TRP A 87 -2.64 7.06 11.25
N ASN A 88 -2.65 7.41 9.97
CA ASN A 88 -2.01 8.60 9.42
C ASN A 88 -2.87 9.19 8.29
N SER A 89 -3.10 10.50 8.34
CA SER A 89 -3.88 11.26 7.35
C SER A 89 -3.03 12.19 6.47
N ASN A 90 -1.70 12.22 6.64
CA ASN A 90 -0.81 12.96 5.76
C ASN A 90 -0.74 12.28 4.37
N PRO A 91 -0.31 13.01 3.32
CA PRO A 91 0.03 12.39 2.04
C PRO A 91 1.09 11.30 2.24
N GLN A 92 0.84 10.11 1.71
CA GLN A 92 1.69 8.93 1.94
C GLN A 92 1.66 7.99 0.73
N VAL A 93 2.56 7.01 0.72
CA VAL A 93 2.65 5.98 -0.31
C VAL A 93 2.82 4.60 0.32
N ASN A 94 2.41 3.56 -0.40
CA ASN A 94 2.76 2.17 -0.08
C ASN A 94 3.49 1.54 -1.28
N GLN A 95 4.43 0.63 -1.00
CA GLN A 95 5.30 -0.05 -1.98
C GLN A 95 5.37 -1.55 -1.67
#